data_AF-A0A3D3EN35-F1
#
_entry.id   AF-A0A3D3EN35-F1
#
_cell.length_a   1.000
_cell.length_b   1.000
_cell.length_c   1.000
_cell.angle_alpha   90.00
_cell.angle_beta   90.00
_cell.angle_gamma   90.00
#
_symmetry.space_group_name_H-M   'P 1'
#
loop_
_entity.id
_entity.type
_entity.pdbx_description
1 polymer ?
#
loop_
_entity_poly.entity_id
_entity_poly.type
_entity_poly.pdbx_seq_one_letter_code
_entity_poly.pdbx_strand_id
1 'polypeptide(L)'
;LIPLGMLLGFFIVAAEPAVSVLKQQVEDITEGHISGKVLGLNLSIGVAISVGLSMLRVVTGISIWYMVLPGYAIALLLTFFVSPLFTAIAFDSGSVASGPLTATFLLPFAVGATQAIGGNVLTDAFGIVAMVAMTPLITIQILGVVYRVKSARISKNVSNVYQENAIIDYSQENTIVDYSQEDTITENDIAKDIFENKDASIAAANAEAVSEEATIRLKEDGCIEYNENNTTENHRSGEQEDD
;
A
#
# COMPACT_ATOMS: atom_id res chain seq x y z
N LEU A 1 22.10 11.71 7.48
CA LEU A 1 22.38 10.42 6.80
C LEU A 1 21.15 9.52 6.76
N ILE A 2 20.59 9.13 7.91
CA ILE A 2 19.46 8.18 8.01
C ILE A 2 18.23 8.59 7.17
N PRO A 3 17.59 9.77 7.37
CA PRO A 3 16.39 10.13 6.61
C PRO A 3 16.65 10.25 5.11
N LEU A 4 17.84 10.72 4.72
CA LEU A 4 18.25 10.77 3.32
C LEU A 4 18.37 9.36 2.72
N GLY A 5 18.97 8.41 3.45
CA GLY A 5 19.02 7.02 3.04
C GLY A 5 17.63 6.39 2.90
N MET A 6 16.74 6.65 3.85
CA MET A 6 15.35 6.16 3.78
C MET A 6 14.63 6.68 2.53
N LEU A 7 14.74 7.98 2.25
CA LEU A 7 14.15 8.62 1.07
C LEU A 7 14.72 8.01 -0.22
N LEU A 8 16.05 7.84 -0.27
CA LEU A 8 16.74 7.24 -1.41
C LEU A 8 16.28 5.79 -1.62
N GLY A 9 16.21 4.98 -0.56
CA GLY A 9 15.75 3.59 -0.62
C GLY A 9 14.30 3.46 -1.13
N PHE A 10 13.41 4.36 -0.68
CA PHE A 10 12.03 4.41 -1.15
C PHE A 10 11.97 4.59 -2.68
N PHE A 11 12.66 5.62 -3.20
CA PHE A 11 12.62 5.96 -4.62
C PHE A 11 13.35 4.93 -5.50
N ILE A 12 14.45 4.34 -5.01
CA ILE A 12 15.15 3.28 -5.74
C ILE A 12 14.22 2.11 -6.02
N VAL A 13 13.54 1.61 -4.98
CA VAL A 13 12.60 0.48 -5.14
C VAL A 13 11.37 0.87 -5.94
N ALA A 14 10.88 2.10 -5.77
CA ALA A 14 9.74 2.59 -6.54
C ALA A 14 10.07 2.70 -8.04
N ALA A 15 11.31 3.06 -8.38
CA ALA A 15 11.80 3.23 -9.75
C ALA A 15 12.34 1.94 -10.38
N GLU A 16 12.56 0.88 -9.60
CA GLU A 16 13.14 -0.38 -10.07
C GLU A 16 12.19 -1.08 -11.06
N PRO A 17 12.60 -1.29 -12.32
CA PRO A 17 11.76 -1.94 -13.33
C PRO A 17 11.42 -3.38 -12.95
N ALA A 18 12.35 -4.11 -12.33
CA ALA A 18 12.11 -5.48 -11.88
C ALA A 18 11.00 -5.54 -10.82
N VAL A 19 10.89 -4.53 -9.95
CA VAL A 19 9.79 -4.42 -8.99
C VAL A 19 8.46 -4.15 -9.69
N SER A 20 8.46 -3.42 -10.81
CA SER A 20 7.24 -3.20 -11.59
C SER A 20 6.73 -4.48 -12.27
N VAL A 21 7.65 -5.32 -12.76
CA VAL A 21 7.31 -6.65 -13.29
C VAL A 21 6.76 -7.55 -12.19
N LEU A 22 7.38 -7.56 -11.01
CA LEU A 22 6.89 -8.30 -9.84
C LEU A 22 5.45 -7.90 -9.48
N LYS A 23 5.12 -6.61 -9.49
CA LYS A 23 3.76 -6.12 -9.21
C LYS A 23 2.74 -6.74 -10.17
N GLN A 24 3.05 -6.77 -11.46
CA GLN A 24 2.18 -7.35 -12.49
C GLN A 24 2.04 -8.85 -12.29
N GLN A 25 3.14 -9.57 -12.06
CA GLN A 25 3.12 -11.01 -11.78
C GLN A 25 2.25 -11.34 -10.57
N VAL A 26 2.35 -10.56 -9.48
CA VAL A 26 1.51 -10.78 -8.30
C VAL A 26 0.04 -10.50 -8.58
N GLU A 27 -0.26 -9.44 -9.33
CA GLU A 27 -1.63 -9.09 -9.68
C GLU A 27 -2.26 -10.17 -10.58
N ASP A 28 -1.50 -10.69 -11.55
CA ASP A 28 -1.93 -11.75 -12.46
C ASP A 28 -2.15 -13.09 -11.74
N ILE A 29 -1.19 -13.55 -10.92
CA ILE A 29 -1.31 -14.82 -10.19
C ILE A 29 -2.32 -14.78 -9.05
N THR A 30 -2.75 -13.59 -8.63
CA THR A 30 -3.78 -13.41 -7.60
C THR A 30 -5.12 -13.02 -8.19
N GLU A 31 -5.28 -13.03 -9.53
CA GLU A 31 -6.51 -12.64 -10.21
C GLU A 31 -7.03 -11.26 -9.75
N GLY A 32 -6.12 -10.32 -9.50
CA GLY A 32 -6.44 -8.98 -9.03
C GLY A 32 -6.82 -8.88 -7.54
N HIS A 33 -6.84 -9.97 -6.79
CA HIS A 33 -7.12 -9.92 -5.35
C HIS A 33 -6.09 -9.08 -4.57
N ILE A 34 -4.87 -8.98 -5.09
CA ILE A 34 -3.81 -8.13 -4.55
C ILE A 34 -3.45 -7.07 -5.58
N SER A 35 -3.71 -5.81 -5.25
CA SER A 35 -3.30 -4.70 -6.11
C SER A 35 -1.78 -4.57 -6.13
N GLY A 36 -1.18 -4.56 -7.32
CA GLY A 36 0.25 -4.33 -7.50
C GLY A 36 0.72 -2.99 -6.92
N LYS A 37 -0.15 -1.98 -6.88
CA LYS A 37 0.14 -0.67 -6.25
C LYS A 37 0.39 -0.80 -4.75
N VAL A 38 -0.44 -1.57 -4.05
CA VAL A 38 -0.32 -1.80 -2.60
C VAL A 38 0.96 -2.58 -2.31
N LEU A 39 1.25 -3.61 -3.09
CA LEU A 39 2.49 -4.38 -2.97
C LEU A 39 3.72 -3.47 -3.14
N GLY A 40 3.74 -2.69 -4.22
CA GLY A 40 4.84 -1.77 -4.52
C GLY A 40 5.08 -0.74 -3.41
N LEU A 41 4.01 -0.11 -2.92
CA LEU A 41 4.10 0.86 -1.83
C LEU A 41 4.66 0.25 -0.55
N ASN A 42 4.14 -0.93 -0.15
CA ASN A 42 4.64 -1.64 1.03
C ASN A 42 6.12 -1.99 0.89
N LEU A 43 6.54 -2.45 -0.28
CA LEU A 43 7.93 -2.80 -0.56
C LEU A 43 8.84 -1.57 -0.46
N SER A 44 8.46 -0.45 -1.08
CA SER A 44 9.22 0.80 -1.01
C SER A 44 9.33 1.33 0.42
N ILE A 45 8.26 1.28 1.21
CA ILE A 45 8.27 1.69 2.63
C ILE A 45 9.16 0.75 3.45
N GLY A 46 9.02 -0.56 3.26
CA GLY A 46 9.84 -1.55 3.95
C GLY A 46 11.32 -1.32 3.68
N VAL A 47 11.69 -1.14 2.42
CA VAL A 47 13.10 -0.92 2.04
C VAL A 47 13.60 0.42 2.54
N ALA A 48 12.78 1.47 2.53
CA ALA A 48 13.14 2.75 3.16
C ALA A 48 13.53 2.55 4.63
N ILE A 49 12.73 1.83 5.42
CA ILE A 49 13.02 1.53 6.83
C ILE A 49 14.31 0.71 6.96
N SER A 50 14.48 -0.32 6.14
CA SER A 50 15.66 -1.19 6.16
C SER A 50 16.96 -0.45 5.82
N VAL A 51 16.90 0.46 4.85
CA VAL A 51 18.01 1.37 4.52
C VAL A 51 18.27 2.34 5.67
N GLY A 52 17.22 2.87 6.30
CA GLY A 52 17.35 3.70 7.50
C GLY A 52 18.09 2.97 8.63
N LEU A 53 17.71 1.72 8.91
CA LEU A 53 18.39 0.85 9.87
C LEU A 53 19.84 0.56 9.46
N SER A 54 20.09 0.35 8.17
CA SER A 54 21.45 0.16 7.65
C SER A 54 22.30 1.42 7.85
N MET A 55 21.75 2.61 7.61
CA MET A 55 22.45 3.88 7.85
C MET A 55 22.68 4.13 9.35
N LEU A 56 21.72 3.77 10.20
CA LEU A 56 21.90 3.81 11.65
C LEU A 56 23.07 2.91 12.07
N ARG A 57 23.19 1.72 11.47
CA ARG A 57 24.31 0.82 11.68
C ARG A 57 25.65 1.43 11.25
N VAL A 58 25.71 2.05 10.07
CA VAL A 58 26.93 2.72 9.57
C VAL A 58 27.41 3.78 10.57
N VAL A 59 26.50 4.51 11.22
CA VAL A 59 26.85 5.54 12.23
C VAL A 59 27.24 4.93 13.58
N THR A 60 26.58 3.85 14.01
CA THR A 60 26.75 3.28 15.35
C THR A 60 27.80 2.18 15.44
N GLY A 61 28.21 1.60 14.31
CA GLY A 61 29.17 0.48 14.25
C GLY A 61 28.61 -0.85 14.77
N ILE A 62 27.29 -0.98 14.91
CA ILE A 62 26.66 -2.22 15.38
C ILE A 62 26.93 -3.36 14.38
N SER A 63 27.17 -4.56 14.90
CA SER A 63 27.35 -5.75 14.07
C SER A 63 26.11 -6.06 13.24
N ILE A 64 26.30 -6.40 11.97
CA ILE A 64 25.22 -6.77 11.03
C ILE A 64 24.34 -7.91 11.53
N TRP A 65 24.92 -8.82 12.31
CA TRP A 65 24.24 -10.01 12.84
C TRP A 65 23.03 -9.65 13.70
N TYR A 66 23.07 -8.53 14.42
CA TYR A 66 21.94 -8.08 15.25
C TYR A 66 20.72 -7.63 14.43
N MET A 67 20.87 -7.41 13.12
CA MET A 67 19.77 -7.02 12.24
C MET A 67 19.34 -8.17 11.33
N VAL A 68 20.31 -8.86 10.73
CA VAL A 68 20.05 -9.94 9.78
C VAL A 68 19.48 -11.18 10.46
N LEU A 69 20.06 -11.61 11.58
CA LEU A 69 19.61 -12.82 12.27
C LEU A 69 18.14 -12.72 12.74
N PRO A 70 17.71 -11.68 13.48
CA PRO A 70 16.30 -11.57 13.87
C PRO A 70 15.38 -11.34 12.67
N GLY A 71 15.81 -10.61 11.64
CA GLY A 71 14.99 -10.40 10.46
C GLY A 71 14.70 -11.71 9.70
N TYR A 72 15.69 -12.57 9.51
CA TYR A 72 15.47 -13.91 8.93
C TYR A 72 14.68 -14.82 9.88
N ALA A 73 14.90 -14.76 11.18
CA ALA A 73 14.11 -15.53 12.14
C ALA A 73 12.62 -15.15 12.07
N ILE A 74 12.31 -13.86 11.97
CA ILE A 74 10.94 -13.35 11.77
C ILE A 74 10.39 -13.83 10.42
N ALA A 75 11.17 -13.72 9.34
CA ALA A 75 10.74 -14.18 8.02
C ALA A 75 10.40 -15.68 8.01
N LEU A 76 11.22 -16.52 8.63
CA LEU A 76 10.97 -17.96 8.74
C LEU A 76 9.76 -18.26 9.62
N LEU A 77 9.57 -17.51 10.71
CA LEU A 77 8.41 -17.67 11.58
C LEU A 77 7.11 -17.30 10.83
N LEU A 78 7.12 -16.21 10.05
CA LEU A 78 5.98 -15.78 9.25
C LEU A 78 5.57 -16.80 8.19
N THR A 79 6.50 -17.61 7.68
CA THR A 79 6.23 -18.63 6.67
C THR A 79 5.22 -19.67 7.14
N PHE A 80 5.14 -19.95 8.45
CA PHE A 80 4.14 -20.86 9.01
C PHE A 80 2.72 -20.28 9.04
N PHE A 81 2.56 -18.95 8.93
CA PHE A 81 1.27 -18.26 9.04
C PHE A 81 0.72 -17.75 7.70
N VAL A 82 1.55 -17.73 6.66
CA VAL A 82 1.21 -17.18 5.34
C VAL A 82 1.00 -18.29 4.30
N SER A 83 0.26 -18.01 3.22
CA SER A 83 0.04 -19.01 2.17
C SER A 83 1.32 -19.25 1.35
N PRO A 84 1.51 -20.44 0.76
CA PRO A 84 2.70 -20.76 -0.04
C PRO A 84 2.97 -19.77 -1.18
N LEU A 85 1.90 -19.17 -1.74
CA LEU A 85 1.98 -18.16 -2.77
C LEU A 85 2.74 -16.91 -2.30
N PHE A 86 2.38 -16.34 -1.14
CA PHE A 86 3.07 -15.17 -0.59
C PHE A 86 4.52 -15.49 -0.23
N THR A 87 4.80 -16.67 0.31
CA THR A 87 6.16 -17.10 0.61
C THR A 87 7.00 -17.17 -0.68
N ALA A 88 6.49 -17.78 -1.74
CA ALA A 88 7.20 -17.89 -3.01
C ALA A 88 7.52 -16.51 -3.61
N ILE A 89 6.52 -15.62 -3.66
CA ILE A 89 6.70 -14.23 -4.09
C ILE A 89 7.76 -13.54 -3.25
N ALA A 90 7.70 -13.67 -1.92
CA ALA A 90 8.60 -12.99 -1.01
C ALA A 90 10.08 -13.40 -1.23
N PHE A 91 10.33 -14.69 -1.46
CA PHE A 91 11.68 -15.20 -1.73
C PHE A 91 12.22 -14.78 -3.11
N ASP A 92 11.38 -14.75 -4.14
CA ASP A 92 11.78 -14.26 -5.47
C ASP A 92 12.09 -12.75 -5.45
N SER A 93 11.23 -12.00 -4.75
CA SER A 93 11.32 -10.54 -4.59
C SER A 93 12.56 -10.06 -3.86
N GLY A 94 13.20 -10.91 -3.05
CA GLY A 94 14.43 -10.58 -2.32
C GLY A 94 15.53 -10.09 -3.28
N SER A 95 15.74 -10.83 -4.36
CA SER A 95 16.74 -10.51 -5.39
C SER A 95 16.34 -9.28 -6.22
N VAL A 96 15.05 -9.13 -6.49
CA VAL A 96 14.44 -8.02 -7.23
C VAL A 96 14.65 -6.70 -6.50
N ALA A 97 14.44 -6.65 -5.18
CA ALA A 97 14.64 -5.45 -4.38
C ALA A 97 16.12 -5.07 -4.26
N SER A 98 17.02 -6.06 -4.24
CA SER A 98 18.47 -5.85 -4.35
C SER A 98 18.96 -5.74 -5.79
N GLY A 99 18.10 -5.28 -6.69
CA GLY A 99 18.34 -5.24 -8.13
C GLY A 99 19.40 -4.23 -8.59
N PRO A 100 19.49 -4.02 -9.92
CA PRO A 100 20.48 -3.15 -10.53
C PRO A 100 20.48 -1.72 -9.99
N LEU A 101 19.32 -1.10 -9.71
CA LEU A 101 19.29 0.27 -9.18
C LEU A 101 19.82 0.36 -7.75
N THR A 102 19.59 -0.68 -6.94
CA THR A 102 20.18 -0.79 -5.60
C THR A 102 21.71 -0.88 -5.70
N ALA A 103 22.22 -1.69 -6.62
CA ALA A 103 23.66 -1.81 -6.84
C ALA A 103 24.29 -0.51 -7.39
N THR A 104 23.60 0.25 -8.25
CA THR A 104 24.16 1.46 -8.88
C THR A 104 24.05 2.70 -8.02
N PHE A 105 23.00 2.85 -7.20
CA PHE A 105 22.80 4.05 -6.39
C PHE A 105 23.03 3.81 -4.91
N LEU A 106 22.43 2.75 -4.36
CA LEU A 106 22.42 2.55 -2.92
C LEU A 106 23.78 2.08 -2.38
N LEU A 107 24.43 1.15 -3.08
CA LEU A 107 25.73 0.64 -2.67
C LEU A 107 26.83 1.73 -2.71
N PRO A 108 27.02 2.51 -3.79
CA PRO A 108 27.97 3.62 -3.79
C PRO A 108 27.67 4.68 -2.75
N PHE A 109 26.38 4.98 -2.50
CA PHE A 109 25.97 5.86 -1.41
C PHE A 109 26.42 5.33 -0.05
N ALA A 110 26.21 4.04 0.24
CA ALA A 110 26.63 3.41 1.48
C ALA A 110 28.16 3.35 1.62
N VAL A 111 28.88 3.10 0.52
CA VAL A 111 30.35 3.14 0.47
C VAL A 111 30.87 4.55 0.78
N GLY A 112 30.27 5.58 0.19
CA GLY A 112 30.61 6.99 0.47
C GLY A 112 30.32 7.38 1.92
N ALA A 113 29.15 7.00 2.45
CA ALA A 113 28.78 7.25 3.83
C ALA A 113 29.74 6.58 4.82
N THR A 114 30.11 5.32 4.56
CA THR A 114 31.03 4.57 5.41
C THR A 114 32.43 5.18 5.40
N GLN A 115 32.94 5.59 4.23
CA GLN A 115 34.23 6.26 4.11
C GLN A 115 34.26 7.60 4.85
N ALA A 116 33.19 8.39 4.77
CA ALA A 116 33.08 9.67 5.46
C ALA A 116 33.07 9.52 7.00
N ILE A 117 32.51 8.42 7.51
CA ILE A 117 32.46 8.12 8.96
C ILE A 117 33.73 7.39 9.44
N GLY A 118 34.46 6.72 8.54
CA GLY A 118 35.64 5.91 8.88
C GLY A 118 35.29 4.47 9.31
N GLY A 119 34.15 3.95 8.87
CA GLY A 119 33.72 2.57 9.15
C GLY A 119 34.36 1.53 8.23
N ASN A 120 33.97 0.27 8.38
CA ASN A 120 34.48 -0.81 7.53
C ASN A 120 33.58 -0.96 6.30
N VAL A 121 34.08 -0.54 5.14
CA VAL A 121 33.33 -0.59 3.86
C VAL A 121 32.82 -1.99 3.55
N LEU A 122 33.60 -3.03 3.84
CA LEU A 122 33.23 -4.40 3.52
C LEU A 122 32.03 -4.87 4.36
N THR A 123 31.97 -4.54 5.65
CA THR A 123 30.86 -4.98 6.49
C THR A 123 29.68 -4.02 6.43
N ASP A 124 29.93 -2.71 6.43
CA ASP A 124 28.91 -1.69 6.63
C ASP A 124 28.25 -1.34 5.30
N ALA A 125 29.05 -1.06 4.26
CA ALA A 125 28.51 -0.71 2.96
C ALA A 125 27.86 -1.90 2.24
N PHE A 126 28.48 -3.09 2.24
CA PHE A 126 27.82 -4.26 1.65
C PHE A 126 26.67 -4.81 2.50
N GLY A 127 26.69 -4.55 3.81
CA GLY A 127 25.62 -4.98 4.70
C GLY A 127 24.25 -4.39 4.35
N ILE A 128 24.21 -3.24 3.68
CA ILE A 128 22.97 -2.66 3.17
C ILE A 128 22.28 -3.59 2.17
N VAL A 129 23.05 -4.32 1.35
CA VAL A 129 22.51 -5.23 0.33
C VAL A 129 21.79 -6.38 1.01
N ALA A 130 22.37 -6.95 2.08
CA ALA A 130 21.73 -7.99 2.87
C ALA A 130 20.42 -7.50 3.52
N MET A 131 20.43 -6.28 4.06
CA MET A 131 19.25 -5.67 4.67
C MET A 131 18.14 -5.42 3.65
N VAL A 132 18.47 -4.90 2.47
CA VAL A 132 17.51 -4.69 1.38
C VAL A 132 16.95 -6.01 0.85
N ALA A 133 17.79 -7.01 0.61
CA ALA A 133 17.37 -8.32 0.11
C ALA A 133 16.47 -9.08 1.11
N MET A 134 16.67 -8.89 2.41
CA MET A 134 15.84 -9.48 3.46
C MET A 134 14.45 -8.82 3.58
N THR A 135 14.33 -7.56 3.18
CA THR A 135 13.13 -6.76 3.43
C THR A 135 11.87 -7.31 2.75
N PRO A 136 11.90 -7.70 1.45
CA PRO A 136 10.75 -8.31 0.80
C PRO A 136 10.24 -9.57 1.51
N LEU A 137 11.15 -10.36 2.10
CA LEU A 137 10.79 -11.55 2.87
C LEU A 137 9.83 -11.21 4.01
N ILE A 138 10.11 -10.13 4.75
CA ILE A 138 9.28 -9.74 5.88
C ILE A 138 8.03 -9.01 5.40
N THR A 139 8.19 -8.00 4.55
CA THR A 139 7.10 -7.12 4.11
C THR A 139 6.00 -7.88 3.37
N ILE A 140 6.36 -8.75 2.43
CA ILE A 140 5.37 -9.47 1.61
C ILE A 140 4.65 -10.54 2.44
N GLN A 141 5.36 -11.21 3.36
CA GLN A 141 4.72 -12.16 4.26
C GLN A 141 3.77 -11.47 5.25
N ILE A 142 4.12 -10.29 5.78
CA ILE A 142 3.20 -9.48 6.59
C ILE A 142 1.95 -9.12 5.77
N LEU A 143 2.14 -8.67 4.54
CA LEU A 143 1.02 -8.36 3.64
C LEU A 143 0.12 -9.60 3.46
N GLY A 144 0.70 -10.77 3.23
CA GLY A 144 -0.05 -12.02 3.10
C GLY A 144 -0.85 -12.40 4.34
N VAL A 145 -0.31 -12.18 5.54
CA VAL A 145 -1.05 -12.41 6.79
C VAL A 145 -2.23 -11.45 6.88
N VAL A 146 -2.04 -10.17 6.56
CA VAL A 146 -3.11 -9.15 6.57
C VAL A 146 -4.22 -9.52 5.58
N TYR A 147 -3.87 -9.93 4.36
CA TYR A 147 -4.84 -10.37 3.36
C TYR A 147 -5.60 -11.62 3.81
N ARG A 148 -4.90 -12.62 4.36
CA ARG A 148 -5.55 -13.84 4.90
C ARG A 148 -6.57 -13.51 5.99
N VAL A 149 -6.22 -12.62 6.92
CA VAL A 149 -7.12 -12.19 8.00
C VAL A 149 -8.31 -11.42 7.45
N LYS A 150 -8.10 -10.53 6.47
CA LYS A 150 -9.17 -9.75 5.85
C LYS A 150 -10.17 -10.66 5.12
N SER A 151 -9.69 -11.62 4.34
CA SER A 151 -10.56 -12.59 3.64
C SER A 151 -11.37 -13.45 4.61
N ALA A 152 -10.75 -13.94 5.70
CA ALA A 152 -11.45 -14.73 6.70
C ALA A 152 -12.57 -13.94 7.42
N ARG A 153 -12.38 -12.63 7.65
CA ARG A 153 -13.42 -11.77 8.22
C ARG A 153 -14.58 -11.52 7.25
N ILE A 154 -14.29 -11.34 5.97
CA ILE A 154 -15.31 -11.15 4.94
C ILE A 154 -16.19 -12.40 4.83
N SER A 155 -15.60 -13.59 4.72
CA SER A 155 -16.36 -14.85 4.67
C SER A 155 -17.25 -15.02 5.90
N LYS A 156 -16.77 -14.71 7.10
CA LYS A 156 -17.57 -14.79 8.34
C LYS A 156 -18.75 -13.82 8.33
N ASN A 157 -18.54 -12.58 7.89
CA ASN A 157 -19.63 -11.59 7.79
C ASN A 157 -20.67 -12.00 6.76
N VAL A 158 -20.25 -12.50 5.59
CA VAL A 158 -21.14 -13.01 4.56
C VAL A 158 -21.95 -14.20 5.08
N SER A 159 -21.33 -15.16 5.76
CA SER A 159 -22.05 -16.27 6.40
C SER A 159 -23.06 -15.80 7.45
N ASN A 160 -22.74 -14.77 8.24
CA ASN A 160 -23.68 -14.19 9.20
C ASN A 160 -24.86 -13.52 8.49
N VAL A 161 -24.63 -12.80 7.39
CA VAL A 161 -25.69 -12.18 6.58
C VAL A 161 -26.61 -13.23 5.96
N TYR A 162 -26.07 -14.35 5.44
CA TYR A 162 -26.91 -15.46 4.98
C TYR A 162 -27.70 -16.11 6.12
N GLN A 163 -27.10 -16.28 7.31
CA GLN A 163 -27.80 -16.82 8.48
C GLN A 163 -28.89 -15.87 9.00
N GLU A 164 -28.65 -14.56 9.02
CA GLU A 164 -29.61 -13.54 9.45
C GLU A 164 -30.77 -13.42 8.45
N ASN A 165 -30.48 -13.43 7.15
CA ASN A 165 -31.49 -13.39 6.10
C ASN A 165 -32.24 -14.72 5.93
N ALA A 166 -31.65 -15.86 6.29
CA ALA A 166 -32.31 -17.17 6.27
C ALA A 166 -33.33 -17.36 7.41
N ILE A 167 -33.30 -16.51 8.44
CA ILE A 167 -34.28 -16.53 9.54
C ILE A 167 -35.53 -15.70 9.17
N ILE A 168 -35.47 -14.86 8.14
CA ILE A 168 -36.57 -13.98 7.69
C ILE A 168 -37.05 -14.40 6.28
N ASP A 169 -37.39 -15.67 6.07
CA ASP A 169 -38.30 -16.03 4.99
C ASP A 169 -39.03 -17.36 5.26
N TYR A 170 -40.12 -17.28 6.01
CA TYR A 170 -41.10 -18.38 6.15
C TYR A 170 -42.51 -17.81 6.25
N SER A 171 -42.95 -17.04 5.25
CA SER A 171 -44.38 -16.88 4.95
C SER A 171 -44.61 -16.07 3.67
N GLN A 172 -44.83 -16.74 2.54
CA GLN A 172 -46.05 -16.64 1.71
C GLN A 172 -45.85 -17.34 0.34
N GLU A 173 -46.44 -18.53 0.27
CA GLU A 173 -47.29 -19.08 -0.81
C GLU A 173 -46.96 -18.87 -2.30
N ASN A 174 -46.71 -20.01 -2.97
CA ASN A 174 -46.98 -20.35 -4.37
C ASN A 174 -47.03 -19.22 -5.42
N THR A 175 -46.00 -19.17 -6.25
CA THR A 175 -46.21 -19.05 -7.70
C THR A 175 -45.31 -20.07 -8.38
N ILE A 176 -45.92 -21.04 -9.03
CA ILE A 176 -45.22 -22.02 -9.87
C ILE A 176 -44.69 -21.22 -11.05
N VAL A 177 -43.38 -20.97 -11.08
CA VAL A 177 -42.69 -20.49 -12.28
C VAL A 177 -41.84 -21.66 -12.79
N ASP A 178 -42.30 -22.23 -13.89
CA ASP A 178 -41.61 -23.25 -14.66
C ASP A 178 -40.29 -22.68 -15.20
N TYR A 179 -39.16 -23.23 -14.75
CA TYR A 179 -37.83 -22.95 -15.26
C TYR A 179 -37.27 -24.21 -15.93
N SER A 180 -37.80 -24.52 -17.10
CA SER A 180 -37.09 -25.24 -18.12
C SER A 180 -36.45 -24.24 -19.10
N GLN A 181 -35.43 -23.50 -18.64
CA GLN A 181 -34.36 -22.97 -19.49
C GLN A 181 -33.13 -22.60 -18.66
N GLU A 182 -31.99 -22.97 -19.22
CA GLU A 182 -30.64 -22.98 -18.67
C GLU A 182 -29.99 -21.62 -18.95
N ASP A 183 -29.74 -20.81 -17.93
CA ASP A 183 -28.83 -19.65 -18.01
C ASP A 183 -28.14 -19.47 -16.65
N THR A 184 -26.86 -19.85 -16.60
CA THR A 184 -25.96 -19.71 -15.45
C THR A 184 -25.72 -18.22 -15.14
N ILE A 185 -26.39 -17.70 -14.13
CA ILE A 185 -26.05 -16.42 -13.51
C ILE A 185 -24.87 -16.67 -12.57
N THR A 186 -23.67 -16.33 -13.02
CA THR A 186 -22.42 -16.44 -12.25
C THR A 186 -22.37 -15.43 -11.10
N GLU A 187 -21.81 -15.87 -9.97
CA GLU A 187 -21.48 -15.16 -8.72
C GLU A 187 -20.82 -13.75 -8.86
N ASN A 188 -20.39 -13.38 -10.07
CA ASN A 188 -19.69 -12.14 -10.40
C ASN A 188 -20.59 -10.90 -10.46
N ASP A 189 -21.87 -11.02 -10.84
CA ASP A 189 -22.71 -9.83 -11.06
C ASP A 189 -23.12 -9.16 -9.74
N ILE A 190 -23.36 -9.97 -8.70
CA ILE A 190 -23.70 -9.48 -7.35
C ILE A 190 -22.47 -8.86 -6.67
N ALA A 191 -21.27 -9.43 -6.90
CA ALA A 191 -20.04 -8.88 -6.35
C ALA A 191 -19.71 -7.50 -6.95
N LYS A 192 -20.03 -7.29 -8.23
CA LYS A 192 -19.81 -6.01 -8.93
C LYS A 192 -20.67 -4.89 -8.35
N ASP A 193 -21.97 -5.14 -8.17
CA ASP A 193 -22.90 -4.16 -7.59
C ASP A 193 -22.55 -3.77 -6.15
N ILE A 194 -22.02 -4.71 -5.36
CA ILE A 194 -21.60 -4.47 -3.97
C ILE A 194 -20.31 -3.64 -3.93
N PHE A 195 -19.36 -3.87 -4.85
CA PHE A 195 -18.11 -3.11 -4.90
C PHE A 195 -18.31 -1.69 -5.45
N GLU A 196 -19.13 -1.54 -6.50
CA GLU A 196 -19.39 -0.23 -7.11
C GLU A 196 -20.12 0.73 -6.15
N ASN A 197 -21.05 0.20 -5.35
CA ASN A 197 -21.75 0.97 -4.32
C ASN A 197 -20.83 1.31 -3.12
N LYS A 198 -19.83 0.48 -2.85
CA LYS A 198 -18.83 0.72 -1.80
C LYS A 198 -17.79 1.76 -2.21
N ASP A 199 -17.38 1.78 -3.48
CA ASP A 199 -16.50 2.82 -4.02
C ASP A 199 -17.19 4.18 -4.03
N ALA A 200 -18.50 4.24 -4.31
CA ALA A 200 -19.30 5.46 -4.19
C ALA A 200 -19.39 5.98 -2.74
N SER A 201 -19.57 5.09 -1.76
CA SER A 201 -19.61 5.45 -0.33
C SER A 201 -18.24 5.89 0.21
N ILE A 202 -17.15 5.24 -0.24
CA ILE A 202 -15.77 5.61 0.13
C ILE A 202 -15.34 6.91 -0.54
N ALA A 203 -15.76 7.16 -1.78
CA ALA A 203 -15.54 8.44 -2.47
C ALA A 203 -16.25 9.60 -1.77
N ALA A 204 -17.49 9.39 -1.30
CA ALA A 204 -18.22 10.38 -0.52
C ALA A 204 -17.55 10.68 0.84
N ALA A 205 -17.10 9.64 1.56
CA ALA A 205 -16.40 9.79 2.84
C ALA A 205 -15.04 10.51 2.71
N ASN A 206 -14.31 10.27 1.61
CA ASN A 206 -13.03 10.93 1.36
C ASN A 206 -13.19 12.39 0.88
N ALA A 207 -14.27 12.72 0.16
CA ALA A 207 -14.55 14.11 -0.24
C ALA A 207 -14.89 15.00 0.95
N GLU A 208 -15.59 14.45 1.95
CA GLU A 208 -15.96 15.16 3.18
C GLU A 208 -14.71 15.40 4.07
N ALA A 209 -13.83 14.40 4.21
CA ALA A 209 -12.58 14.51 4.97
C ALA A 209 -11.57 15.50 4.36
N VAL A 210 -11.50 15.61 3.03
CA VAL A 210 -10.62 16.57 2.33
C VAL A 210 -11.13 18.02 2.46
N SER A 211 -12.46 18.21 2.56
CA SER A 211 -13.07 19.53 2.79
C SER A 211 -12.82 20.07 4.21
N GLU A 212 -12.75 19.19 5.19
CA GLU A 212 -12.49 19.53 6.60
C GLU A 212 -11.02 19.89 6.83
N GLU A 213 -10.08 19.16 6.22
CA GLU A 213 -8.64 19.46 6.26
C GLU A 213 -8.28 20.77 5.53
N ALA A 214 -8.96 21.09 4.41
CA ALA A 214 -8.77 22.35 3.70
C ALA A 214 -9.29 23.56 4.49
N THR A 215 -10.40 23.40 5.21
CA THR A 215 -10.99 24.45 6.06
C THR A 215 -10.14 24.71 7.31
N ILE A 216 -9.46 23.69 7.84
CA ILE A 216 -8.55 23.81 8.99
C ILE A 216 -7.24 24.51 8.57
N ARG A 217 -6.65 24.19 7.41
CA ARG A 217 -5.43 24.85 6.94
C ARG A 217 -5.61 26.33 6.55
N LEU A 218 -6.75 26.70 5.97
CA LEU A 218 -7.06 28.10 5.67
C LEU A 218 -7.19 28.98 6.93
N LYS A 219 -7.37 28.37 8.11
CA LYS A 219 -7.49 29.05 9.40
C LYS A 219 -6.15 29.20 10.13
N GLU A 220 -5.15 28.36 9.82
CA GLU A 220 -3.79 28.42 10.41
C GLU A 220 -2.85 29.37 9.63
N ASP A 221 -3.03 29.52 8.32
CA ASP A 221 -2.17 30.37 7.46
C ASP A 221 -2.58 31.87 7.42
N GLY A 222 -3.59 32.29 8.18
CA GLY A 222 -3.94 33.71 8.35
C GLY A 222 -4.46 34.43 7.10
N CYS A 223 -4.97 33.70 6.09
CA CYS A 223 -5.39 34.27 4.80
C CYS A 223 -6.89 34.67 4.71
N ILE A 224 -7.55 35.04 5.81
CA ILE A 224 -8.90 35.65 5.73
C ILE A 224 -8.88 37.02 6.40
N GLU A 225 -8.63 38.05 5.61
CA GLU A 225 -8.89 39.44 5.97
C GLU A 225 -10.39 39.69 5.80
N TYR A 226 -11.09 39.91 6.91
CA TYR A 226 -12.50 40.27 6.94
C TYR A 226 -12.65 41.74 6.51
N ASN A 227 -13.26 42.00 5.35
CA ASN A 227 -13.69 43.35 4.98
C ASN A 227 -15.22 43.45 5.14
N GLU A 228 -15.66 43.79 6.34
CA GLU A 228 -16.99 44.34 6.60
C GLU A 228 -16.89 45.87 6.44
N ASN A 229 -17.50 46.42 5.37
CA ASN A 229 -18.19 47.73 5.31
C ASN A 229 -18.31 48.23 3.86
N ASN A 230 -19.49 48.07 3.23
CA ASN A 230 -20.36 49.20 2.85
C ASN A 230 -21.49 48.77 1.91
N THR A 231 -22.70 48.81 2.47
CA THR A 231 -23.89 49.54 1.98
C THR A 231 -24.11 49.70 0.47
N THR A 232 -25.26 49.14 0.04
CA THR A 232 -26.31 49.78 -0.77
C THR A 232 -25.89 50.81 -1.82
N GLU A 233 -26.14 50.52 -3.10
CA GLU A 233 -27.01 51.38 -3.92
C GLU A 233 -27.45 50.72 -5.23
N ASN A 234 -28.76 50.82 -5.48
CA ASN A 234 -29.39 50.71 -6.78
C ASN A 234 -28.80 51.75 -7.75
N HIS A 235 -28.42 51.35 -8.98
CA HIS A 235 -28.75 52.13 -10.18
C HIS A 235 -28.53 51.36 -11.50
N ARG A 236 -29.66 51.12 -12.17
CA ARG A 236 -29.98 51.16 -13.61
C ARG A 236 -28.87 51.52 -14.63
N SER A 237 -28.91 50.79 -15.76
CA SER A 237 -28.72 51.20 -17.18
C SER A 237 -27.53 50.60 -17.93
N GLY A 238 -27.79 50.13 -19.17
CA GLY A 238 -26.81 50.08 -20.26
C GLY A 238 -26.51 48.71 -20.88
N GLU A 239 -27.43 48.18 -21.68
CA GLU A 239 -27.33 48.12 -23.16
C GLU A 239 -25.99 47.73 -23.85
N GLN A 240 -26.12 46.81 -24.85
CA GLN A 240 -25.28 46.65 -26.07
C GLN A 240 -23.84 46.08 -25.89
N GLU A 241 -23.23 45.32 -26.82
CA GLU A 241 -23.51 44.85 -28.19
C GLU A 241 -22.48 43.74 -28.52
N ASP A 242 -22.63 43.16 -29.71
CA ASP A 242 -21.85 42.12 -30.39
C ASP A 242 -20.31 42.27 -30.41
N ASP A 243 -19.61 41.13 -30.42
CA ASP A 243 -18.76 40.64 -31.53
C ASP A 243 -18.07 39.29 -31.18
#